data_AF-A0A444HEI4-F1
#
_entry.id   AF-A0A444HEI4-F1
#
_cell.length_a   1.000
_cell.length_b   1.000
_cell.length_c   1.000
_cell.angle_alpha   90.00
_cell.angle_beta   90.00
_cell.angle_gamma   90.00
#
_symmetry.space_group_name_H-M   'P 1'
#
loop_
_entity.id
_entity.type
_entity.pdbx_description
1 polymer ?
#
loop_
_entity_poly.entity_id
_entity_poly.type
_entity_poly.pdbx_seq_one_letter_code
_entity_poly.pdbx_strand_id
1 'polypeptide(L)'
;MSTYNINMQELFRTAFHFNLYAATDAVGDKLLNDYGTIEVIPTNSPLVAMSKQGMPVWDYVRLLPKKIAGTGENFEGFDFPVETVVEAVLPKKVAETEIFGRDGTVEELMGLGDWQINIKGFIINYDSTDYPEDQVRALKRVCELKDVELAVEGTYLNMLDINYISIRNLNLPPSVGYGNMATFEIECRSKIPFIINRTDGVLL
;
A
#
# COMPACT_ATOMS: atom_id res chain seq x y z
N MET A 1 5.39 24.22 -16.39
CA MET A 1 4.22 23.63 -15.70
C MET A 1 3.54 22.73 -16.72
N SER A 2 3.65 21.41 -16.58
CA SER A 2 2.98 20.47 -17.48
C SER A 2 1.53 20.33 -17.01
N THR A 3 0.59 20.80 -17.83
CA THR A 3 -0.84 20.64 -17.56
C THR A 3 -1.21 19.20 -17.87
N TYR A 4 -1.47 18.39 -16.84
CA TYR A 4 -1.88 17.00 -17.04
C TYR A 4 -3.38 16.94 -17.28
N ASN A 5 -3.77 16.53 -18.49
CA ASN A 5 -5.16 16.31 -18.87
C ASN A 5 -5.49 14.83 -18.57
N ILE A 6 -6.28 14.56 -17.53
CA ILE A 6 -6.59 13.18 -17.10
C ILE A 6 -7.86 12.71 -17.83
N ASN A 7 -7.73 11.68 -18.66
CA ASN A 7 -8.88 11.05 -19.32
C ASN A 7 -9.59 10.11 -18.34
N MET A 8 -10.66 10.61 -17.71
CA MET A 8 -11.45 9.85 -16.73
C MET A 8 -12.03 8.56 -17.32
N GLN A 9 -12.43 8.54 -18.59
CA GLN A 9 -13.07 7.37 -19.20
C GLN A 9 -12.10 6.18 -19.32
N GLU A 10 -10.85 6.44 -19.69
CA GLU A 10 -9.80 5.42 -19.74
C GLU A 10 -9.39 4.95 -18.33
N LEU A 11 -9.37 5.86 -17.36
CA LEU A 11 -9.08 5.56 -15.97
C LEU A 11 -10.14 4.61 -15.37
N PHE A 12 -11.44 4.90 -15.57
CA PHE A 12 -12.53 4.06 -15.11
C PHE A 12 -12.50 2.66 -15.75
N ARG A 13 -12.22 2.57 -17.05
CA ARG A 13 -12.12 1.29 -17.76
C ARG A 13 -10.97 0.43 -17.21
N THR A 14 -9.83 1.06 -16.92
CA THR A 14 -8.64 0.37 -16.41
C THR A 14 -8.80 -0.04 -14.95
N ALA A 15 -9.39 0.82 -14.11
CA ALA A 15 -9.51 0.57 -12.67
C ALA A 15 -10.62 -0.44 -12.32
N PHE A 16 -11.75 -0.45 -13.03
CA PHE A 16 -12.93 -1.19 -12.59
C PHE A 16 -13.39 -2.31 -13.51
N HIS A 17 -12.63 -2.62 -14.58
CA HIS A 17 -12.90 -3.72 -15.52
C HIS A 17 -14.35 -3.82 -16.06
N PHE A 18 -15.14 -2.74 -16.03
CA PHE A 18 -16.44 -2.69 -16.70
C PHE A 18 -16.34 -1.81 -17.93
N ASN A 19 -16.83 -2.31 -19.06
CA ASN A 19 -17.03 -1.51 -20.25
C ASN A 19 -18.30 -0.68 -20.06
N LEU A 20 -18.17 0.63 -20.00
CA LEU A 20 -19.28 1.58 -20.10
C LEU A 20 -19.85 1.54 -21.53
N TYR A 21 -20.53 0.44 -21.86
CA TYR A 21 -21.30 0.30 -23.10
C TYR A 21 -22.74 -0.02 -22.74
N ALA A 22 -23.38 0.88 -22.00
CA ALA A 22 -24.82 0.82 -21.73
C ALA A 22 -25.36 2.20 -21.34
N ALA A 23 -25.47 3.09 -22.33
CA ALA A 23 -26.54 4.08 -22.42
C ALA A 23 -26.53 4.64 -23.86
N THR A 24 -27.01 3.84 -24.82
CA THR A 24 -27.42 4.38 -26.12
C THR A 24 -28.74 5.10 -25.92
N ASP A 25 -28.70 6.30 -25.38
CA ASP A 25 -29.78 7.26 -25.50
C ASP A 25 -29.19 8.64 -25.21
N ALA A 26 -29.57 9.63 -26.02
CA ALA A 26 -29.05 11.00 -26.05
C ALA A 26 -29.10 11.78 -24.71
N VAL A 27 -29.56 11.15 -23.63
CA VAL A 27 -29.54 11.64 -22.24
C VAL A 27 -28.21 11.33 -21.55
N GLY A 28 -27.54 10.22 -21.89
CA GLY A 28 -26.23 9.84 -21.32
C GLY A 28 -25.11 10.79 -21.76
N ASP A 29 -25.11 11.20 -23.03
CA ASP A 29 -24.15 12.17 -23.57
C ASP A 29 -24.27 13.56 -22.95
N LYS A 30 -25.46 13.95 -22.48
CA LYS A 30 -25.64 15.22 -21.75
C LYS A 30 -25.24 15.13 -20.29
N LEU A 31 -25.52 14.01 -19.62
CA LEU A 31 -25.16 13.84 -18.21
C LEU A 31 -23.66 13.62 -17.98
N LEU A 32 -22.93 13.12 -18.98
CA LEU A 32 -21.50 12.84 -18.88
C LEU A 32 -20.61 13.95 -19.46
N ASN A 33 -21.07 14.71 -20.47
CA ASN A 33 -20.31 15.83 -21.02
C ASN A 33 -20.50 17.15 -20.27
N ASP A 34 -21.46 17.24 -19.34
CA ASP A 34 -21.73 18.48 -18.57
C ASP A 34 -20.90 18.59 -17.28
N TYR A 35 -20.02 17.60 -17.00
CA TYR A 35 -18.90 17.83 -16.10
C TYR A 35 -17.85 18.69 -16.84
N GLY A 36 -18.19 19.95 -17.07
CA GLY A 36 -17.23 20.98 -17.41
C GLY A 36 -16.07 20.89 -16.43
N THR A 37 -14.89 20.61 -16.98
CA THR A 37 -13.56 20.75 -16.37
C THR A 37 -13.62 21.17 -14.90
N ILE A 38 -13.52 20.19 -14.00
CA ILE A 38 -13.19 20.48 -12.59
C ILE A 38 -11.88 21.26 -12.64
N GLU A 39 -11.90 22.54 -12.27
CA GLU A 39 -10.67 23.30 -12.06
C GLU A 39 -9.90 22.61 -10.94
N VAL A 40 -8.82 21.94 -11.33
CA VAL A 40 -7.90 21.33 -10.38
C VAL A 40 -7.24 22.48 -9.64
N ILE A 41 -7.64 22.68 -8.38
CA ILE A 41 -6.96 23.58 -7.47
C ILE A 41 -5.50 23.12 -7.45
N PRO A 42 -4.53 23.98 -7.83
CA PRO A 42 -3.14 23.60 -7.91
C PRO A 42 -2.73 23.07 -6.54
N THR A 43 -2.44 21.76 -6.47
CA THR A 43 -1.90 21.15 -5.26
C THR A 43 -0.52 21.75 -5.08
N ASN A 44 -0.41 22.65 -4.10
CA ASN A 44 0.75 23.51 -3.86
C ASN A 44 1.95 22.76 -3.23
N SER A 45 2.00 21.44 -3.39
CA SER A 45 3.11 20.60 -2.92
C SER A 45 3.85 20.09 -4.14
N PRO A 46 5.15 20.40 -4.31
CA PRO A 46 5.94 19.82 -5.40
C PRO A 46 5.84 18.30 -5.31
N LEU A 47 5.50 17.63 -6.41
CA LEU A 47 5.50 16.16 -6.47
C LEU A 47 6.89 15.66 -6.03
N VAL A 48 6.93 14.93 -4.91
CA VAL A 48 8.14 14.79 -4.06
C VAL A 48 9.13 13.72 -4.56
N ALA A 49 8.76 12.84 -5.50
CA ALA A 49 9.65 11.82 -6.04
C ALA A 49 9.50 11.65 -7.56
N MET A 50 10.62 11.54 -8.28
CA MET A 50 10.65 11.16 -9.69
C MET A 50 11.15 9.73 -9.81
N SER A 51 10.48 8.92 -10.64
CA SER A 51 11.04 7.65 -11.09
C SER A 51 12.33 7.90 -11.87
N LYS A 52 13.25 6.92 -11.88
CA LYS A 52 14.43 6.93 -12.76
C LYS A 52 14.06 7.04 -14.26
N GLN A 53 12.80 6.81 -14.62
CA GLN A 53 12.26 6.98 -15.97
C GLN A 53 11.70 8.39 -16.24
N GLY A 54 11.77 9.31 -15.27
CA GLY A 54 11.30 10.70 -15.41
C GLY A 54 9.79 10.88 -15.21
N MET A 55 9.09 9.84 -14.75
CA MET A 55 7.67 9.94 -14.38
C MET A 55 7.53 10.44 -12.94
N PRO A 56 6.64 11.39 -12.66
CA PRO A 56 6.35 11.78 -11.29
C PRO A 56 5.64 10.62 -10.58
N VAL A 57 6.17 10.22 -9.42
CA VAL A 57 5.55 9.21 -8.57
C VAL A 57 4.91 9.94 -7.39
N TRP A 58 3.61 9.73 -7.21
CA TRP A 58 2.85 10.37 -6.13
C TRP A 58 3.12 9.72 -4.77
N ASP A 59 3.33 8.42 -4.77
CA ASP A 59 3.55 7.63 -3.55
C ASP A 59 5.01 7.22 -3.39
N TYR A 60 5.46 7.14 -2.15
CA TYR A 60 6.76 6.59 -1.78
C TYR A 60 6.59 5.86 -0.46
N VAL A 61 7.42 4.86 -0.20
CA VAL A 61 7.38 4.13 1.05
C VAL A 61 8.78 4.08 1.64
N ARG A 62 8.87 4.45 2.91
CA ARG A 62 10.11 4.44 3.68
C ARG A 62 9.86 3.84 5.05
N LEU A 63 10.73 2.93 5.46
CA LEU A 63 10.82 2.47 6.84
C LEU A 63 11.80 3.34 7.59
N LEU A 64 11.36 3.88 8.72
CA LEU A 64 12.18 4.73 9.56
C LEU A 64 13.20 3.91 10.36
N PRO A 65 14.37 4.49 10.68
CA PRO A 65 15.35 3.83 11.52
C PRO A 65 14.79 3.56 12.91
N LYS A 66 15.08 2.38 13.44
CA LYS A 66 14.62 1.96 14.77
C LYS A 66 15.67 1.09 15.45
N LYS A 67 15.86 1.28 16.75
CA LYS A 67 16.63 0.35 17.56
C LYS A 67 15.72 -0.79 18.01
N ILE A 68 16.05 -2.02 17.64
CA ILE A 68 15.22 -3.19 17.93
C ILE A 68 15.38 -3.56 19.40
N ALA A 69 14.26 -3.58 20.13
CA ALA A 69 14.22 -3.99 21.52
C ALA A 69 14.48 -5.49 21.62
N GLY A 70 15.56 -5.90 22.31
CA GLY A 70 15.87 -7.30 22.61
C GLY A 70 17.13 -7.86 21.93
N THR A 71 17.44 -7.45 20.68
CA THR A 71 18.69 -7.84 19.99
C THR A 71 19.77 -6.77 20.09
N GLY A 72 19.40 -5.50 20.30
CA GLY A 72 20.33 -4.37 20.32
C GLY A 72 20.81 -3.95 18.92
N GLU A 73 20.30 -4.58 17.86
CA GLU A 73 20.57 -4.21 16.47
C GLU A 73 19.93 -2.86 16.15
N ASN A 74 20.68 -2.02 15.43
CA ASN A 74 20.20 -0.74 14.94
C ASN A 74 19.78 -0.90 13.48
N PHE A 75 18.50 -0.69 13.21
CA PHE A 75 17.99 -0.64 11.85
C PHE A 75 18.13 0.79 11.33
N GLU A 76 18.88 0.97 10.25
CA GLU A 76 19.19 2.29 9.67
C GLU A 76 18.04 2.87 8.83
N GLY A 77 16.93 2.14 8.71
CA GLY A 77 15.83 2.47 7.81
C GLY A 77 15.98 1.78 6.46
N PHE A 78 14.90 1.74 5.69
CA PHE A 78 14.91 1.18 4.35
C PHE A 78 13.98 1.96 3.45
N ASP A 79 14.53 2.47 2.35
CA ASP A 79 13.78 3.18 1.32
C ASP A 79 13.38 2.18 0.25
N PHE A 80 12.07 2.05 0.00
CA PHE A 80 11.59 1.20 -1.07
C PHE A 80 11.89 1.83 -2.43
N PRO A 81 12.09 1.01 -3.49
CA PRO A 81 12.20 1.51 -4.84
C PRO A 81 10.97 2.35 -5.23
N VAL A 82 11.17 3.37 -6.06
CA VAL A 82 10.10 4.24 -6.58
C VAL A 82 9.04 3.51 -7.41
N GLU A 83 9.37 2.33 -7.96
CA GLU A 83 8.46 1.47 -8.73
C GLU A 83 7.64 0.53 -7.81
N THR A 84 7.38 0.95 -6.57
CA THR A 84 6.62 0.19 -5.57
C THR A 84 5.20 0.71 -5.50
N VAL A 85 4.26 -0.23 -5.45
CA VAL A 85 2.82 0.03 -5.28
C VAL A 85 2.39 -0.50 -3.92
N VAL A 86 1.59 0.31 -3.22
CA VAL A 86 0.99 -0.07 -1.93
C VAL A 86 -0.50 -0.27 -2.11
N GLU A 87 -0.97 -1.43 -1.69
CA GLU A 87 -2.39 -1.76 -1.60
C GLU A 87 -2.76 -1.86 -0.12
N ALA A 88 -3.82 -1.15 0.30
CA ALA A 88 -4.31 -1.21 1.68
C ALA A 88 -5.77 -1.67 1.71
N VAL A 89 -6.06 -2.66 2.55
CA VAL A 89 -7.38 -3.26 2.73
C VAL A 89 -7.75 -3.20 4.22
N LEU A 90 -8.90 -2.60 4.54
CA LEU A 90 -9.45 -2.58 5.89
C LEU A 90 -10.56 -3.63 6.02
N PRO A 91 -10.28 -4.83 6.57
CA PRO A 91 -11.30 -5.84 6.77
C PRO A 91 -12.29 -5.40 7.86
N LYS A 92 -13.58 -5.64 7.64
CA LYS A 92 -14.60 -5.54 8.68
C LYS A 92 -14.71 -6.87 9.44
N LYS A 93 -14.89 -6.78 10.75
CA LYS A 93 -15.25 -7.91 11.62
C LYS A 93 -16.74 -7.83 11.87
N VAL A 94 -17.51 -8.79 11.36
CA VAL A 94 -18.97 -8.83 11.54
C VAL A 94 -19.31 -10.07 12.37
N ALA A 95 -20.03 -9.86 13.46
CA ALA A 95 -20.64 -10.94 14.23
C ALA A 95 -22.06 -11.16 13.70
N GLU A 96 -22.33 -12.37 13.22
CA GLU A 96 -23.62 -12.76 12.64
C GLU A 96 -24.22 -13.93 13.42
N THR A 97 -25.52 -13.88 13.64
CA THR A 97 -26.28 -14.99 14.22
C THR A 97 -27.25 -15.56 13.19
N GLU A 98 -27.13 -16.88 12.96
CA GLU A 98 -28.05 -17.64 12.12
C GLU A 98 -29.34 -17.96 12.89
N ILE A 99 -30.51 -17.67 12.30
CA ILE A 99 -31.81 -17.98 12.90
C ILE A 99 -32.45 -19.14 12.13
N PHE A 100 -32.63 -20.29 12.79
CA PHE A 100 -33.31 -21.44 12.19
C PHE A 100 -34.77 -21.10 11.83
N GLY A 101 -35.17 -21.40 10.59
CA GLY A 101 -36.54 -21.19 10.11
C GLY A 101 -36.79 -19.83 9.44
N ARG A 102 -35.76 -19.03 9.22
CA ARG A 102 -35.80 -17.80 8.43
C ARG A 102 -34.63 -17.76 7.45
N ASP A 103 -34.87 -17.26 6.24
CA ASP A 103 -33.79 -16.99 5.29
C ASP A 103 -33.02 -15.74 5.72
N GLY A 104 -31.70 -15.89 5.89
CA GLY A 104 -30.76 -14.81 6.20
C GLY A 104 -30.16 -14.87 7.60
N THR A 105 -29.08 -14.10 7.80
CA THR A 105 -28.40 -13.89 9.09
C THR A 105 -28.71 -12.50 9.63
N VAL A 106 -28.65 -12.34 10.96
CA VAL A 106 -28.74 -11.04 11.60
C VAL A 106 -27.34 -10.60 11.99
N GLU A 107 -26.88 -9.48 11.43
CA GLU A 107 -25.64 -8.82 11.84
C GLU A 107 -25.85 -8.12 13.18
N GLU A 108 -25.10 -8.48 14.20
CA GLU A 108 -25.25 -7.94 15.56
C GLU A 108 -24.26 -6.81 15.85
N LEU A 109 -22.98 -7.08 15.58
CA LEU A 109 -21.87 -6.18 15.89
C LEU A 109 -20.90 -6.10 14.72
N MET A 110 -20.53 -4.87 14.36
CA MET A 110 -19.52 -4.60 13.34
C MET A 110 -18.35 -3.85 13.96
N GLY A 111 -17.16 -4.40 13.81
CA GLY A 111 -15.89 -3.76 14.16
C GLY A 111 -14.98 -3.61 12.95
N LEU A 112 -13.95 -2.79 13.11
CA LEU A 112 -12.86 -2.70 12.14
C LEU A 112 -11.74 -3.66 12.56
N GLY A 113 -11.14 -4.33 11.58
CA GLY A 113 -9.90 -5.07 11.76
C GLY A 113 -8.67 -4.18 11.65
N ASP A 114 -7.49 -4.80 11.71
CA ASP A 114 -6.23 -4.13 11.36
C ASP A 114 -6.16 -3.98 9.83
N TRP A 115 -5.61 -2.87 9.33
CA TRP A 115 -5.31 -2.73 7.92
C TRP A 115 -4.35 -3.84 7.47
N GLN A 116 -4.69 -4.49 6.37
CA GLN A 116 -3.82 -5.39 5.63
C GLN A 116 -3.17 -4.59 4.51
N ILE A 117 -1.86 -4.55 4.50
CA ILE A 117 -1.09 -3.72 3.57
C ILE A 117 -0.25 -4.66 2.73
N ASN A 118 -0.35 -4.58 1.42
CA ASN A 118 0.46 -5.34 0.49
C ASN A 118 1.34 -4.38 -0.31
N ILE A 119 2.65 -4.57 -0.20
CA ILE A 119 3.65 -3.74 -0.85
C ILE A 119 4.28 -4.59 -1.96
N LYS A 120 4.05 -4.21 -3.22
CA LYS A 120 4.56 -4.94 -4.38
C LYS A 120 5.42 -4.03 -5.23
N GLY A 121 6.48 -4.56 -5.81
CA GLY A 121 7.31 -3.75 -6.68
C GLY A 121 8.40 -4.53 -7.40
N PHE A 122 9.21 -3.76 -8.11
CA PHE A 122 10.37 -4.25 -8.84
C PHE A 122 11.64 -3.61 -8.28
N ILE A 123 12.63 -4.44 -8.01
CA ILE A 123 14.01 -4.03 -7.82
C ILE A 123 14.69 -4.18 -9.17
N ILE A 124 15.16 -3.07 -9.73
CA ILE A 124 15.79 -3.05 -11.05
C ILE A 124 17.23 -2.54 -10.88
N ASN A 125 18.19 -3.33 -11.38
CA ASN A 125 19.55 -2.85 -11.58
C ASN A 125 19.59 -2.07 -12.90
N TYR A 126 19.81 -0.76 -12.80
CA TYR A 126 19.88 0.14 -13.96
C TYR A 126 21.30 0.25 -14.52
N ASP A 127 22.31 -0.16 -13.75
CA ASP A 127 23.72 0.01 -14.09
C ASP A 127 24.32 -1.24 -14.78
N SER A 128 23.72 -2.41 -14.54
CA SER A 128 24.12 -3.69 -15.16
C SER A 128 22.92 -4.56 -15.54
N THR A 129 23.16 -5.51 -16.44
CA THR A 129 22.24 -6.62 -16.76
C THR A 129 22.21 -7.71 -15.69
N ASP A 130 23.06 -7.60 -14.67
CA ASP A 130 23.17 -8.56 -13.58
C ASP A 130 22.04 -8.43 -12.56
N TYR A 131 21.71 -9.56 -11.94
CA TYR A 131 20.67 -9.63 -10.93
C TYR A 131 20.99 -8.74 -9.72
N PRO A 132 20.00 -7.98 -9.19
CA PRO A 132 20.20 -7.05 -8.08
C PRO A 132 20.34 -7.77 -6.72
N GLU A 133 21.37 -8.60 -6.57
CA GLU A 133 21.57 -9.45 -5.39
C GLU A 133 21.66 -8.65 -4.08
N ASP A 134 22.40 -7.55 -4.06
CA ASP A 134 22.62 -6.76 -2.84
C ASP A 134 21.33 -6.10 -2.35
N GLN A 135 20.50 -5.60 -3.28
CA GLN A 135 19.24 -4.94 -2.98
C GLN A 135 18.19 -5.97 -2.52
N VAL A 136 18.14 -7.15 -3.15
CA VAL A 136 17.29 -8.26 -2.71
C VAL A 136 17.74 -8.77 -1.33
N ARG A 137 19.06 -8.83 -1.07
CA ARG A 137 19.60 -9.20 0.25
C ARG A 137 19.28 -8.16 1.31
N ALA A 138 19.30 -6.87 0.97
CA ALA A 138 18.88 -5.80 1.87
C ALA A 138 17.39 -5.94 2.22
N LEU A 139 16.52 -6.18 1.23
CA LEU A 139 15.10 -6.43 1.46
C LEU A 139 14.86 -7.64 2.36
N LYS A 140 15.58 -8.74 2.11
CA LYS A 140 15.54 -9.94 2.97
C LYS A 140 15.90 -9.62 4.42
N ARG A 141 16.95 -8.82 4.65
CA ARG A 141 17.37 -8.39 6.00
C ARG A 141 16.27 -7.59 6.71
N VAL A 142 15.56 -6.72 5.99
CA VAL A 142 14.42 -5.96 6.54
C VAL A 142 13.33 -6.92 7.05
N CYS A 143 13.05 -7.99 6.32
CA CYS A 143 12.06 -8.99 6.73
C CYS A 143 12.57 -9.95 7.83
N GLU A 144 13.88 -10.08 8.01
CA GLU A 144 14.49 -10.85 9.10
C GLU A 144 14.47 -10.11 10.45
N LEU A 145 14.15 -8.81 10.46
CA LEU A 145 14.05 -8.02 11.69
C LEU A 145 12.95 -8.58 12.58
N LYS A 146 13.32 -8.95 13.81
CA LYS A 146 12.41 -9.51 14.82
C LYS A 146 11.76 -8.39 15.64
N ASP A 147 11.16 -7.42 14.96
CA ASP A 147 10.41 -6.34 15.62
C ASP A 147 8.90 -6.52 15.40
N VAL A 148 8.14 -6.08 16.40
CA VAL A 148 6.67 -6.16 16.41
C VAL A 148 6.07 -4.96 15.66
N GLU A 149 6.78 -3.83 15.65
CA GLU A 149 6.31 -2.58 15.03
C GLU A 149 7.46 -1.84 14.34
N LEU A 150 7.26 -1.47 13.09
CA LEU A 150 8.16 -0.64 12.30
C LEU A 150 7.41 0.63 11.93
N ALA A 151 8.04 1.78 12.18
CA ALA A 151 7.48 3.06 11.75
C ALA A 151 7.66 3.21 10.23
N VAL A 152 6.60 3.60 9.55
CA VAL A 152 6.56 3.76 8.10
C VAL A 152 6.14 5.18 7.75
N GLU A 153 6.73 5.72 6.69
CA GLU A 153 6.34 6.97 6.07
C GLU A 153 5.99 6.71 4.61
N GLY A 154 4.90 7.31 4.15
CA GLY A 154 4.54 7.35 2.74
C GLY A 154 3.33 8.22 2.50
N THR A 155 3.22 8.82 1.30
CA THR A 155 2.11 9.73 1.00
C THR A 155 0.77 9.02 1.14
N TYR A 156 0.64 7.81 0.59
CA TYR A 156 -0.59 7.03 0.64
C TYR A 156 -0.88 6.48 2.05
N LEU A 157 0.12 5.94 2.74
CA LEU A 157 -0.04 5.38 4.08
C LEU A 157 -0.36 6.46 5.12
N ASN A 158 0.26 7.64 5.02
CA ASN A 158 -0.01 8.78 5.91
C ASN A 158 -1.43 9.32 5.69
N MET A 159 -1.95 9.30 4.45
CA MET A 159 -3.35 9.67 4.18
C MET A 159 -4.35 8.73 4.87
N LEU A 160 -3.98 7.47 5.07
CA LEU A 160 -4.79 6.46 5.76
C LEU A 160 -4.55 6.42 7.29
N ASP A 161 -3.79 7.37 7.83
CA ASP A 161 -3.36 7.43 9.23
C ASP A 161 -2.56 6.20 9.70
N ILE A 162 -1.86 5.51 8.79
CA ILE A 162 -1.06 4.33 9.07
C ILE A 162 0.40 4.73 9.30
N ASN A 163 0.81 4.77 10.57
CA ASN A 163 2.16 5.18 10.97
C ASN A 163 3.08 4.00 11.34
N TYR A 164 2.49 2.85 11.71
CA TYR A 164 3.23 1.67 12.15
C TYR A 164 2.72 0.41 11.45
N ILE A 165 3.65 -0.44 11.04
CA ILE A 165 3.37 -1.70 10.38
C ILE A 165 4.18 -2.85 10.97
N SER A 166 3.64 -4.06 10.90
CA SER A 166 4.36 -5.30 11.16
C SER A 166 4.50 -6.09 9.86
N ILE A 167 5.72 -6.47 9.48
CA ILE A 167 5.97 -7.32 8.32
C ILE A 167 5.60 -8.77 8.68
N ARG A 168 4.88 -9.46 7.79
CA ARG A 168 4.39 -10.82 8.01
C ARG A 168 4.97 -11.82 7.04
N ASN A 169 5.06 -11.43 5.77
CA ASN A 169 5.49 -12.32 4.72
C ASN A 169 6.33 -11.55 3.68
N LEU A 170 7.33 -12.24 3.13
CA LEU A 170 8.12 -11.78 1.99
C LEU A 170 8.04 -12.87 0.92
N ASN A 171 7.44 -12.52 -0.21
CA ASN A 171 7.38 -13.34 -1.40
C ASN A 171 8.33 -12.76 -2.46
N LEU A 172 9.24 -13.60 -2.95
CA LEU A 172 10.20 -13.26 -4.01
C LEU A 172 9.98 -14.19 -5.19
N PRO A 173 8.95 -13.94 -6.03
CA PRO A 173 8.71 -14.78 -7.20
C PRO A 173 9.87 -14.63 -8.20
N PRO A 174 10.27 -15.71 -8.89
CA PRO A 174 11.29 -15.63 -9.91
C PRO A 174 10.78 -14.80 -11.10
N SER A 175 11.55 -13.78 -11.47
CA SER A 175 11.31 -12.96 -12.66
C SER A 175 11.73 -13.75 -13.92
N VAL A 176 10.77 -14.01 -14.81
CA VAL A 176 11.05 -14.67 -16.10
C VAL A 176 11.26 -13.61 -17.17
N GLY A 177 12.42 -13.64 -17.83
CA GLY A 177 12.70 -12.84 -19.03
C GLY A 177 13.72 -11.71 -18.88
N TYR A 178 13.93 -11.16 -17.68
CA TYR A 178 14.90 -10.08 -17.43
C TYR A 178 15.83 -10.42 -16.27
N GLY A 179 17.14 -10.52 -16.56
CA GLY A 179 18.16 -10.91 -15.58
C GLY A 179 18.48 -9.85 -14.52
N ASN A 180 18.23 -8.58 -14.82
CA ASN A 180 18.53 -7.44 -13.96
C ASN A 180 17.37 -6.98 -13.06
N MET A 181 16.32 -7.78 -12.98
CA MET A 181 15.09 -7.41 -12.27
C MET A 181 14.71 -8.49 -11.26
N ALA A 182 14.28 -8.08 -10.08
CA ALA A 182 13.68 -8.93 -9.08
C ALA A 182 12.32 -8.36 -8.66
N THR A 183 11.28 -9.19 -8.74
CA THR A 183 9.96 -8.89 -8.20
C THR A 183 9.90 -9.20 -6.71
N PHE A 184 9.23 -8.35 -5.93
CA PHE A 184 8.95 -8.62 -4.54
C PHE A 184 7.52 -8.27 -4.18
N GLU A 185 6.99 -9.01 -3.20
CA GLU A 185 5.70 -8.78 -2.59
C GLU A 185 5.85 -8.96 -1.08
N ILE A 186 5.42 -7.97 -0.32
CA ILE A 186 5.50 -7.97 1.14
C ILE A 186 4.11 -7.78 1.72
N GLU A 187 3.72 -8.70 2.58
CA GLU A 187 2.49 -8.57 3.35
C GLU A 187 2.80 -7.97 4.71
N CYS A 188 2.12 -6.86 4.99
CA CYS A 188 2.21 -6.07 6.19
C CYS A 188 0.84 -5.95 6.86
N ARG A 189 0.84 -5.65 8.16
CA ARG A 189 -0.38 -5.26 8.89
C ARG A 189 -0.14 -3.98 9.66
N SER A 190 -1.12 -3.08 9.69
CA SER A 190 -1.03 -1.90 10.56
C SER A 190 -0.97 -2.32 12.02
N LYS A 191 -0.24 -1.54 12.80
CA LYS A 191 -0.21 -1.65 14.25
C LYS A 191 -0.49 -0.30 14.89
N ILE A 192 -1.10 -0.38 16.06
CA ILE A 192 -1.24 0.74 16.97
C ILE A 192 -0.24 0.45 18.08
N PRO A 193 0.74 1.33 18.34
CA PRO A 193 1.71 1.11 19.39
C PRO A 193 0.97 1.04 20.72
N PHE A 194 1.27 0.03 21.53
CA PHE A 194 0.70 -0.10 22.86
C PHE A 194 1.83 -0.29 23.87
N ILE A 195 1.79 0.49 24.94
CA ILE A 195 2.75 0.39 26.03
C ILE A 195 2.17 -0.56 27.06
N ILE A 196 2.83 -1.71 27.25
CA ILE A 196 2.51 -2.58 28.37
C ILE A 196 3.15 -1.97 29.61
N ASN A 197 2.38 -1.21 30.37
CA ASN A 197 2.79 -0.81 31.71
C ASN A 197 2.67 -2.05 32.60
N ARG A 198 3.82 -2.63 32.98
CA ARG A 198 3.85 -3.68 34.00
C ARG A 198 3.64 -3.03 35.37
N THR A 199 2.39 -2.71 35.69
CA THR A 199 2.01 -2.37 37.05
C THR A 199 2.01 -3.66 37.85
N ASP A 200 3.00 -3.76 38.75
CA ASP A 200 3.16 -4.72 39.84
C ASP A 200 2.20 -5.92 39.89
N GLY A 201 2.67 -7.07 39.39
CA GLY A 201 2.47 -8.35 40.08
C GLY A 201 1.08 -8.97 40.16
N VAL A 202 0.05 -8.53 39.41
CA VAL A 202 -1.22 -9.27 39.37
C VAL A 202 -1.67 -9.50 37.93
N LEU A 203 -1.65 -10.77 37.53
CA LEU A 203 -2.32 -11.27 36.33
C LEU A 203 -3.83 -11.33 36.63
N LEU A 204 -4.60 -10.40 36.03
CA LEU A 204 -6.03 -10.58 35.77
C LEU A 204 -6.32 -10.12 34.34
#